data_AF-A0A925HX92-F1
#
_entry.id   AF-A0A925HX92-F1
#
_cell.length_a   1.000
_cell.length_b   1.000
_cell.length_c   1.000
_cell.angle_alpha   90.00
_cell.angle_beta   90.00
_cell.angle_gamma   90.00
#
_symmetry.space_group_name_H-M   'P 1'
#
loop_
_entity.id
_entity.type
_entity.pdbx_description
1 polymer ?
#
loop_
_entity_poly.entity_id
_entity_poly.type
_entity_poly.pdbx_seq_one_letter_code
_entity_poly.pdbx_strand_id
1 'polypeptide(L)'
;MTLSFRMKQMLFTLCSFCALQILQAQVNNRLSNLASQTTINVTLQPAVNNSIDIGSPLITWRNIYAGQGYYVGKNKVLHFTGTGNSFIGINSGENNTTGISNAATGFSALTSNTIGNSNTAVGAQAMFNNVNVSNNTAIGYQALFNQAGLGDLTSVRNTDNTAIGYRSLFTNGINGAEGAYNTSVGANAMKMNTTGSLNVAVGNYALQNNVGGNYNTAVGTLALANNTSSQNIAFGSSALTRNSTGFANSAIGASALNMNEVGSHNTAAGYSALYWNRNNYNTGFGYRALFSTTNAQYNTAIGYNAGAHYDLGYNNTLLGANTGVNQNGLYNVIAIGQDVYATASSQARIGNAATNSIGGYANWSNVSDGRIKRNMKSNVPGLAFINALSPVTYTLSLDEADRIMQVGMRTDADGKVIDKTKEEQLARKAKEQVTYSGFVAQDVEKAAKQMGYEFSGVDAAKNEKDLYGLRYAEFVVPLVKAVQELSAENEELKRRLNKLEEKINGKPIAIARLDQSTPNPANGAVNIGYYIPVDTQSAVLIITNTAGQRIKTLQLNNEGYGNATINSQELSAG
;
A
#
# COMPACT_ATOMS: atom_id res chain seq x y z
N MET A 1 67.64 17.72 -26.08
CA MET A 1 66.56 18.34 -25.30
C MET A 1 65.68 19.13 -26.26
N THR A 2 64.39 18.79 -26.31
CA THR A 2 63.26 19.64 -26.75
C THR A 2 63.35 20.39 -28.09
N LEU A 3 63.10 19.71 -29.22
CA LEU A 3 62.43 20.33 -30.39
C LEU A 3 61.74 19.33 -31.38
N SER A 4 61.48 18.07 -31.00
CA SER A 4 60.96 17.06 -31.94
C SER A 4 59.45 16.79 -31.83
N PHE A 5 58.75 17.36 -30.85
CA PHE A 5 57.34 17.03 -30.61
C PHE A 5 56.35 18.08 -31.15
N ARG A 6 56.70 19.38 -31.08
CA ARG A 6 55.85 20.46 -31.62
C ARG A 6 55.87 20.58 -33.14
N MET A 7 56.95 20.17 -33.82
CA MET A 7 57.03 20.19 -35.30
C MET A 7 56.21 19.08 -35.96
N LYS A 8 56.06 17.91 -35.31
CA LYS A 8 55.23 16.81 -35.80
C LYS A 8 53.74 17.06 -35.60
N GLN A 9 53.35 17.78 -34.55
CA GLN A 9 51.97 18.24 -34.37
C GLN A 9 51.61 19.35 -35.38
N MET A 10 52.49 20.33 -35.63
CA MET A 10 52.22 21.38 -36.65
C MET A 10 52.10 20.82 -38.08
N LEU A 11 52.88 19.80 -38.46
CA LEU A 11 52.80 19.20 -39.79
C LEU A 11 51.51 18.38 -40.01
N PHE A 12 50.98 17.77 -38.95
CA PHE A 12 49.73 17.01 -39.02
C PHE A 12 48.50 17.93 -39.04
N THR A 13 48.57 19.10 -38.39
CA THR A 13 47.48 20.10 -38.42
C THR A 13 47.50 20.97 -39.68
N LEU A 14 48.66 21.24 -40.30
CA LEU A 14 48.73 21.95 -41.59
C LEU A 14 48.25 21.09 -42.77
N CYS A 15 48.46 19.77 -42.72
CA CYS A 15 48.04 18.88 -43.82
C CYS A 15 46.51 18.67 -43.89
N SER A 16 45.79 18.95 -42.80
CA SER A 16 44.32 18.90 -42.76
C SER A 16 43.64 20.20 -43.19
N PHE A 17 44.37 21.34 -43.25
CA PHE A 17 43.84 22.63 -43.72
C PHE A 17 44.18 22.97 -45.18
N CYS A 18 45.21 22.35 -45.77
CA CYS A 18 45.56 22.56 -47.18
C CYS A 18 44.70 21.77 -48.19
N ALA A 19 43.91 20.78 -47.76
CA ALA A 19 43.09 19.97 -48.66
C ALA A 19 41.80 20.67 -49.13
N LEU A 20 41.44 21.83 -48.55
CA LEU A 20 40.21 22.56 -48.90
C LEU A 20 40.43 23.81 -49.76
N GLN A 21 41.68 24.18 -50.07
CA GLN A 21 42.00 25.38 -50.88
C GLN A 21 42.78 25.10 -52.18
N ILE A 22 43.05 23.84 -52.54
CA ILE A 22 43.70 23.48 -53.82
C ILE A 22 42.71 22.77 -54.76
N LEU A 23 41.44 23.16 -54.68
CA LEU A 23 40.41 22.81 -55.67
C LEU A 23 40.18 23.96 -56.66
N GLN A 24 41.23 24.68 -57.05
CA GLN A 24 41.27 25.55 -58.24
C GLN A 24 42.71 26.06 -58.41
N ALA A 25 43.25 25.93 -59.63
CA ALA A 25 44.58 26.37 -60.05
C ALA A 25 45.77 25.48 -59.65
N GLN A 26 45.99 24.40 -60.42
CA GLN A 26 47.18 24.25 -61.27
C GLN A 26 47.03 22.97 -62.11
N VAL A 27 46.42 23.12 -63.29
CA VAL A 27 46.59 22.14 -64.37
C VAL A 27 48.05 22.24 -64.81
N ASN A 28 48.83 21.19 -64.55
CA ASN A 28 50.21 21.11 -65.00
C ASN A 28 50.22 20.85 -66.52
N ASN A 29 50.23 21.92 -67.32
CA ASN A 29 50.29 21.87 -68.80
C ASN A 29 51.68 21.48 -69.36
N ARG A 30 52.61 20.93 -68.55
CA ARG A 30 53.97 20.55 -68.99
C ARG A 30 54.17 19.03 -69.13
N LEU A 31 53.23 18.35 -69.77
CA LEU A 31 53.39 16.97 -70.24
C LEU A 31 53.41 16.86 -71.79
N SER A 32 53.69 17.97 -72.50
CA SER A 32 53.69 18.02 -73.97
C SER A 32 55.02 17.68 -74.64
N ASN A 33 56.05 17.25 -73.89
CA ASN A 33 57.39 16.98 -74.42
C ASN A 33 57.82 15.50 -74.39
N LEU A 34 56.88 14.56 -74.44
CA LEU A 34 57.16 13.14 -74.72
C LEU A 34 56.72 12.80 -76.15
N ALA A 35 57.69 12.67 -77.06
CA ALA A 35 57.47 12.34 -78.48
C ALA A 35 57.04 10.87 -78.74
N SER A 36 56.70 10.10 -77.70
CA SER A 36 56.04 8.79 -77.82
C SER A 36 55.36 8.39 -76.51
N GLN A 37 54.19 7.76 -76.63
CA GLN A 37 53.38 7.28 -75.50
C GLN A 37 54.14 6.21 -74.70
N THR A 38 54.46 6.51 -73.45
CA THR A 38 54.83 5.48 -72.46
C THR A 38 53.57 4.93 -71.79
N THR A 39 53.57 3.64 -71.48
CA THR A 39 52.49 2.86 -70.82
C THR A 39 51.97 3.46 -69.51
N ILE A 40 52.67 4.44 -68.94
CA ILE A 40 52.34 5.11 -67.68
C ILE A 40 51.29 6.23 -67.86
N ASN A 41 51.04 6.72 -69.08
CA ASN A 41 50.23 7.93 -69.31
C ASN A 41 48.81 7.69 -69.85
N VAL A 42 48.30 6.45 -69.87
CA VAL A 42 46.95 6.14 -70.37
C VAL A 42 45.89 6.20 -69.25
N THR A 43 46.29 6.12 -67.99
CA THR A 43 45.36 5.99 -66.84
C THR A 43 45.09 7.29 -66.08
N LEU A 44 45.62 8.43 -66.53
CA LEU A 44 45.46 9.72 -65.83
C LEU A 44 44.49 10.69 -66.51
N GLN A 45 43.68 10.23 -67.48
CA GLN A 45 42.59 11.05 -68.03
C GLN A 45 41.35 11.03 -67.11
N PRO A 46 40.71 12.19 -66.86
CA PRO A 46 39.53 12.28 -66.02
C PRO A 46 38.31 11.71 -66.76
N ALA A 47 38.04 10.42 -66.54
CA ALA A 47 36.77 9.67 -66.76
C ALA A 47 36.98 8.14 -66.79
N VAL A 48 38.20 7.63 -66.58
CA VAL A 48 38.50 6.19 -66.64
C VAL A 48 38.95 5.72 -65.25
N ASN A 49 38.47 4.56 -64.79
CA ASN A 49 38.74 3.99 -63.45
C ASN A 49 40.19 4.24 -62.97
N ASN A 50 40.33 5.14 -61.99
CA ASN A 50 41.60 5.51 -61.38
C ASN A 50 42.17 4.35 -60.55
N SER A 51 42.99 3.48 -61.15
CA SER A 51 43.92 2.61 -60.42
C SER A 51 45.35 3.12 -60.60
N ILE A 52 45.94 3.68 -59.54
CA ILE A 52 47.36 4.05 -59.51
C ILE A 52 48.14 2.92 -58.84
N ASP A 53 49.07 2.30 -59.59
CA ASP A 53 50.06 1.33 -59.12
C ASP A 53 51.32 2.10 -58.67
N ILE A 54 51.73 1.94 -57.41
CA ILE A 54 52.78 2.75 -56.74
C ILE A 54 54.05 1.95 -56.37
N GLY A 55 54.43 0.97 -57.21
CA GLY A 55 55.41 -0.09 -56.90
C GLY A 55 56.81 0.26 -56.32
N SER A 56 57.42 -0.75 -55.68
CA SER A 56 58.88 -0.94 -55.42
C SER A 56 59.13 -2.41 -54.95
N PRO A 57 60.31 -3.04 -55.19
CA PRO A 57 60.48 -4.50 -55.20
C PRO A 57 60.72 -5.18 -53.84
N LEU A 58 60.71 -4.46 -52.73
CA LEU A 58 61.00 -5.05 -51.42
C LEU A 58 59.84 -4.76 -50.46
N ILE A 59 58.98 -5.78 -50.30
CA ILE A 59 57.84 -5.96 -49.37
C ILE A 59 56.44 -5.61 -49.95
N THR A 60 55.61 -6.64 -50.23
CA THR A 60 54.13 -6.78 -50.25
C THR A 60 53.11 -5.67 -50.66
N TRP A 61 53.48 -4.50 -51.18
CA TRP A 61 52.53 -3.41 -51.57
C TRP A 61 51.67 -3.66 -52.83
N ARG A 62 51.83 -4.79 -53.53
CA ARG A 62 51.14 -5.14 -54.79
C ARG A 62 49.61 -5.12 -54.76
N ASN A 63 49.03 -5.08 -53.58
CA ASN A 63 47.60 -5.23 -53.35
C ASN A 63 46.92 -3.91 -52.96
N ILE A 64 47.57 -2.75 -53.08
CA ILE A 64 46.98 -1.48 -52.65
C ILE A 64 46.57 -0.64 -53.86
N TYR A 65 45.31 -0.22 -53.90
CA TYR A 65 44.75 0.60 -54.99
C TYR A 65 44.04 1.82 -54.41
N ALA A 66 44.21 2.98 -55.07
CA ALA A 66 43.55 4.23 -54.70
C ALA A 66 42.73 4.75 -55.88
N GLY A 67 41.41 4.88 -55.68
CA GLY A 67 40.42 5.43 -56.62
C GLY A 67 39.39 6.28 -55.86
N GLN A 68 38.09 6.00 -56.01
CA GLN A 68 37.02 6.58 -55.13
C GLN A 68 37.07 6.04 -53.67
N GLY A 69 38.17 5.39 -53.30
CA GLY A 69 38.43 4.74 -52.03
C GLY A 69 39.82 4.10 -52.00
N TYR A 70 40.24 3.64 -50.83
CA TYR A 70 41.46 2.86 -50.61
C TYR A 70 41.12 1.38 -50.56
N TYR A 71 41.91 0.56 -51.26
CA TYR A 71 41.72 -0.89 -51.38
C TYR A 71 42.95 -1.62 -50.86
N VAL A 72 42.73 -2.78 -50.23
CA VAL A 72 43.77 -3.75 -49.87
C VAL A 72 43.35 -5.13 -50.39
N GLY A 73 44.12 -5.68 -51.31
CA GLY A 73 43.72 -6.76 -52.21
C GLY A 73 42.63 -6.30 -53.16
N LYS A 74 41.60 -7.13 -53.34
CA LYS A 74 40.38 -6.79 -54.09
C LYS A 74 39.32 -6.10 -53.21
N ASN A 75 39.61 -5.85 -51.93
CA ASN A 75 38.63 -5.34 -50.97
C ASN A 75 38.79 -3.84 -50.76
N LYS A 76 37.68 -3.10 -50.84
CA LYS A 76 37.61 -1.68 -50.48
C LYS A 76 37.64 -1.56 -48.96
N VAL A 77 38.56 -0.76 -48.41
CA VAL A 77 38.76 -0.61 -46.96
C VAL A 77 38.58 0.83 -46.46
N LEU A 78 38.60 1.83 -47.33
CA LEU A 78 38.24 3.22 -47.01
C LEU A 78 37.47 3.81 -48.18
N HIS A 79 36.31 4.43 -47.98
CA HIS A 79 35.65 5.23 -49.01
C HIS A 79 34.65 6.23 -48.42
N PHE A 80 34.29 7.20 -49.25
CA PHE A 80 33.48 8.36 -48.88
C PHE A 80 32.35 8.58 -49.91
N THR A 81 31.73 7.50 -50.38
CA THR A 81 30.63 7.58 -51.35
C THR A 81 29.45 8.33 -50.74
N GLY A 82 28.90 9.35 -51.43
CA GLY A 82 27.84 10.23 -50.91
C GLY A 82 28.35 11.39 -50.06
N THR A 83 27.49 12.37 -49.75
CA THR A 83 27.89 13.58 -49.00
C THR A 83 28.05 13.29 -47.51
N GLY A 84 29.22 13.59 -46.94
CA GLY A 84 29.47 13.54 -45.50
C GLY A 84 29.64 12.14 -44.89
N ASN A 85 29.76 11.08 -45.71
CA ASN A 85 29.96 9.72 -45.21
C ASN A 85 31.44 9.41 -44.93
N SER A 86 31.74 8.53 -43.96
CA SER A 86 33.08 8.01 -43.66
C SER A 86 33.01 6.51 -43.36
N PHE A 87 33.64 5.68 -44.19
CA PHE A 87 33.57 4.22 -44.06
C PHE A 87 34.96 3.60 -44.00
N ILE A 88 35.23 2.83 -42.95
CA ILE A 88 36.53 2.20 -42.68
C ILE A 88 36.34 0.69 -42.40
N GLY A 89 37.00 -0.17 -43.16
CA GLY A 89 36.92 -1.62 -43.03
C GLY A 89 36.41 -2.31 -44.30
N ILE A 90 36.78 -3.58 -44.48
CA ILE A 90 36.36 -4.38 -45.63
C ILE A 90 34.83 -4.44 -45.68
N ASN A 91 34.25 -4.07 -46.81
CA ASN A 91 32.80 -4.04 -47.10
C ASN A 91 32.00 -3.08 -46.20
N SER A 92 32.65 -2.18 -45.47
CA SER A 92 31.96 -1.15 -44.69
C SER A 92 31.23 -0.20 -45.64
N GLY A 93 29.93 0.02 -45.50
CA GLY A 93 29.15 0.96 -46.34
C GLY A 93 29.02 0.58 -47.82
N GLU A 94 29.30 -0.67 -48.19
CA GLU A 94 29.46 -1.11 -49.59
C GLU A 94 28.25 -0.80 -50.50
N ASN A 95 27.02 -0.98 -50.03
CA ASN A 95 25.80 -0.76 -50.81
C ASN A 95 25.17 0.64 -50.64
N ASN A 96 25.91 1.63 -50.15
CA ASN A 96 25.42 3.01 -50.03
C ASN A 96 25.24 3.66 -51.41
N THR A 97 23.99 4.01 -51.74
CA THR A 97 23.63 4.64 -53.01
C THR A 97 23.47 6.15 -52.86
N THR A 98 22.61 6.62 -51.94
CA THR A 98 22.32 8.06 -51.75
C THR A 98 22.27 8.51 -50.30
N GLY A 99 22.61 7.65 -49.34
CA GLY A 99 22.64 8.02 -47.93
C GLY A 99 23.70 9.08 -47.64
N ILE A 100 23.44 9.98 -46.69
CA ILE A 100 24.36 11.08 -46.30
C ILE A 100 24.74 11.01 -44.83
N SER A 101 25.90 11.58 -44.48
CA SER A 101 26.35 11.78 -43.09
C SER A 101 26.48 10.51 -42.23
N ASN A 102 26.77 9.36 -42.82
CA ASN A 102 26.98 8.09 -42.12
C ASN A 102 28.45 7.87 -41.75
N ALA A 103 28.72 7.36 -40.56
CA ALA A 103 30.05 6.94 -40.12
C ALA A 103 30.04 5.43 -39.84
N ALA A 104 30.91 4.64 -40.50
CA ALA A 104 31.04 3.23 -40.20
C ALA A 104 32.50 2.77 -40.07
N THR A 105 32.79 1.91 -39.10
CA THR A 105 34.10 1.33 -38.86
C THR A 105 33.98 -0.14 -38.45
N GLY A 106 34.50 -1.05 -39.27
CA GLY A 106 34.49 -2.49 -38.99
C GLY A 106 34.24 -3.35 -40.23
N PHE A 107 34.55 -4.65 -40.14
CA PHE A 107 34.23 -5.60 -41.20
C PHE A 107 32.72 -5.65 -41.43
N SER A 108 32.28 -5.32 -42.66
CA SER A 108 30.88 -5.30 -43.07
C SER A 108 29.97 -4.42 -42.20
N ALA A 109 30.50 -3.36 -41.59
CA ALA A 109 29.67 -2.38 -40.89
C ALA A 109 28.80 -1.59 -41.89
N LEU A 110 27.51 -1.42 -41.61
CA LEU A 110 26.57 -0.65 -42.46
C LEU A 110 26.48 -1.15 -43.94
N THR A 111 26.75 -2.43 -44.19
CA THR A 111 26.92 -3.00 -45.55
C THR A 111 25.71 -2.76 -46.46
N SER A 112 24.48 -2.95 -45.95
CA SER A 112 23.25 -2.92 -46.77
C SER A 112 22.50 -1.57 -46.74
N ASN A 113 23.13 -0.50 -46.27
CA ASN A 113 22.49 0.82 -46.22
C ASN A 113 22.43 1.45 -47.60
N THR A 114 21.25 1.55 -48.20
CA THR A 114 21.02 2.16 -49.52
C THR A 114 20.85 3.68 -49.44
N ILE A 115 19.80 4.17 -48.78
CA ILE A 115 19.43 5.60 -48.71
C ILE A 115 19.46 6.20 -47.28
N GLY A 116 19.75 5.39 -46.26
CA GLY A 116 19.70 5.82 -44.86
C GLY A 116 20.76 6.88 -44.52
N ASN A 117 20.40 7.81 -43.64
CA ASN A 117 21.20 9.00 -43.30
C ASN A 117 21.62 9.00 -41.83
N SER A 118 22.71 9.69 -41.52
CA SER A 118 23.11 10.03 -40.15
C SER A 118 23.29 8.82 -39.21
N ASN A 119 23.72 7.67 -39.74
CA ASN A 119 23.97 6.47 -38.94
C ASN A 119 25.43 6.38 -38.49
N THR A 120 25.67 5.91 -37.27
CA THR A 120 27.00 5.58 -36.73
C THR A 120 27.10 4.08 -36.46
N ALA A 121 28.00 3.35 -37.12
CA ALA A 121 28.18 1.91 -36.97
C ALA A 121 29.65 1.54 -36.67
N VAL A 122 29.97 1.17 -35.44
CA VAL A 122 31.33 0.82 -35.01
C VAL A 122 31.36 -0.62 -34.49
N GLY A 123 32.04 -1.51 -35.21
CA GLY A 123 32.14 -2.93 -34.88
C GLY A 123 31.86 -3.81 -36.09
N ALA A 124 32.38 -5.04 -36.06
CA ALA A 124 32.13 -5.99 -37.13
C ALA A 124 30.62 -6.31 -37.21
N GLN A 125 30.07 -6.16 -38.43
CA GLN A 125 28.66 -6.37 -38.75
C GLN A 125 27.68 -5.49 -37.94
N ALA A 126 28.14 -4.37 -37.36
CA ALA A 126 27.22 -3.37 -36.82
C ALA A 126 26.35 -2.81 -37.96
N MET A 127 25.02 -2.79 -37.77
CA MET A 127 24.05 -2.35 -38.79
C MET A 127 24.17 -3.07 -40.15
N PHE A 128 24.44 -4.37 -40.15
CA PHE A 128 24.68 -5.16 -41.37
C PHE A 128 23.52 -5.09 -42.38
N ASN A 129 22.29 -5.34 -41.94
CA ASN A 129 21.06 -5.29 -42.76
C ASN A 129 20.22 -4.05 -42.43
N ASN A 130 20.70 -2.87 -42.82
CA ASN A 130 20.09 -1.58 -42.51
C ASN A 130 19.51 -0.89 -43.75
N VAL A 131 18.39 -1.38 -44.29
CA VAL A 131 17.78 -0.83 -45.51
C VAL A 131 16.86 0.34 -45.15
N ASN A 132 17.11 1.54 -45.68
CA ASN A 132 16.28 2.75 -45.53
C ASN A 132 16.08 3.29 -44.09
N VAL A 133 17.06 3.07 -43.21
CA VAL A 133 16.97 3.46 -41.79
C VAL A 133 17.96 4.58 -41.48
N SER A 134 17.54 5.59 -40.72
CA SER A 134 18.35 6.78 -40.40
C SER A 134 18.50 7.02 -38.89
N ASN A 135 19.45 7.88 -38.51
CA ASN A 135 19.66 8.38 -37.14
C ASN A 135 19.97 7.32 -36.08
N ASN A 136 20.58 6.19 -36.45
CA ASN A 136 20.92 5.17 -35.47
C ASN A 136 22.39 5.19 -35.07
N THR A 137 22.66 4.82 -33.81
CA THR A 137 24.01 4.58 -33.30
C THR A 137 24.15 3.11 -32.91
N ALA A 138 25.08 2.39 -33.53
CA ALA A 138 25.41 1.00 -33.25
C ALA A 138 26.89 0.86 -32.92
N ILE A 139 27.22 0.41 -31.72
CA ILE A 139 28.60 0.19 -31.27
C ILE A 139 28.73 -1.21 -30.67
N GLY A 140 29.43 -2.11 -31.34
CA GLY A 140 29.64 -3.49 -30.91
C GLY A 140 29.45 -4.50 -32.04
N TYR A 141 29.93 -5.72 -31.83
CA TYR A 141 29.73 -6.81 -32.79
C TYR A 141 28.23 -7.10 -32.94
N GLN A 142 27.74 -7.02 -34.18
CA GLN A 142 26.33 -7.27 -34.53
C GLN A 142 25.31 -6.41 -33.75
N ALA A 143 25.69 -5.22 -33.29
CA ALA A 143 24.72 -4.25 -32.78
C ALA A 143 23.82 -3.78 -33.94
N LEU A 144 22.49 -3.73 -33.73
CA LEU A 144 21.51 -3.40 -34.77
C LEU A 144 21.65 -4.25 -36.06
N PHE A 145 22.04 -5.51 -35.95
CA PHE A 145 22.41 -6.36 -37.10
C PHE A 145 21.31 -6.47 -38.18
N ASN A 146 20.05 -6.66 -37.79
CA ASN A 146 18.94 -6.86 -38.71
C ASN A 146 17.77 -5.91 -38.46
N GLN A 147 17.64 -4.90 -39.33
CA GLN A 147 16.61 -3.86 -39.28
C GLN A 147 15.67 -3.89 -40.50
N ALA A 148 15.72 -4.96 -41.30
CA ALA A 148 15.06 -5.01 -42.60
C ALA A 148 13.52 -5.09 -42.45
N GLY A 149 12.85 -3.95 -42.64
CA GLY A 149 11.42 -3.88 -42.92
C GLY A 149 11.17 -4.32 -44.36
N LEU A 150 10.68 -5.55 -44.56
CA LEU A 150 10.19 -5.99 -45.86
C LEU A 150 8.87 -5.26 -46.16
N GLY A 151 8.84 -4.36 -47.14
CA GLY A 151 7.59 -4.05 -47.84
C GLY A 151 7.33 -2.59 -48.24
N ASP A 152 7.97 -1.61 -47.61
CA ASP A 152 7.71 -0.19 -47.95
C ASP A 152 9.01 0.61 -48.00
N LEU A 153 9.47 0.94 -49.21
CA LEU A 153 10.65 1.78 -49.43
C LEU A 153 10.40 3.27 -49.11
N THR A 154 9.18 3.67 -48.76
CA THR A 154 8.80 5.09 -48.59
C THR A 154 8.68 5.55 -47.15
N SER A 155 8.50 4.62 -46.19
CA SER A 155 8.42 4.95 -44.77
C SER A 155 9.75 4.70 -44.07
N VAL A 156 10.38 5.78 -43.60
CA VAL A 156 11.57 5.72 -42.73
C VAL A 156 11.13 5.13 -41.38
N ARG A 157 11.47 3.86 -41.15
CA ARG A 157 11.15 3.10 -39.92
C ARG A 157 12.44 2.78 -39.17
N ASN A 158 12.34 2.39 -37.89
CA ASN A 158 13.47 1.97 -37.05
C ASN A 158 14.56 3.04 -36.83
N THR A 159 14.17 4.31 -36.74
CA THR A 159 15.10 5.42 -36.51
C THR A 159 15.34 5.72 -35.05
N ASP A 160 16.37 6.53 -34.80
CA ASP A 160 16.65 7.14 -33.50
C ASP A 160 16.92 6.10 -32.40
N ASN A 161 17.52 4.97 -32.79
CA ASN A 161 17.93 3.90 -31.89
C ASN A 161 19.41 4.02 -31.51
N THR A 162 19.72 3.78 -30.24
CA THR A 162 21.08 3.64 -29.73
C THR A 162 21.30 2.21 -29.26
N ALA A 163 22.24 1.49 -29.86
CA ALA A 163 22.60 0.13 -29.51
C ALA A 163 24.10 0.01 -29.23
N ILE A 164 24.48 -0.21 -27.97
CA ILE A 164 25.88 -0.35 -27.54
C ILE A 164 26.06 -1.70 -26.85
N GLY A 165 26.95 -2.55 -27.37
CA GLY A 165 27.27 -3.86 -26.83
C GLY A 165 27.15 -5.00 -27.85
N TYR A 166 27.67 -6.17 -27.47
CA TYR A 166 27.57 -7.39 -28.28
C TYR A 166 26.11 -7.78 -28.53
N ARG A 167 25.68 -7.82 -29.80
CA ARG A 167 24.30 -8.16 -30.20
C ARG A 167 23.22 -7.31 -29.49
N SER A 168 23.55 -6.07 -29.14
CA SER A 168 22.58 -5.11 -28.62
C SER A 168 21.58 -4.75 -29.72
N LEU A 169 20.29 -4.86 -29.43
CA LEU A 169 19.20 -4.59 -30.39
C LEU A 169 19.37 -5.37 -31.72
N PHE A 170 19.82 -6.63 -31.63
CA PHE A 170 20.26 -7.44 -32.77
C PHE A 170 19.21 -7.54 -33.89
N THR A 171 17.95 -7.79 -33.53
CA THR A 171 16.80 -7.64 -34.43
C THR A 171 15.85 -6.58 -33.92
N ASN A 172 15.42 -5.68 -34.80
CA ASN A 172 14.48 -4.62 -34.45
C ASN A 172 13.57 -4.25 -35.64
N GLY A 173 12.26 -4.17 -35.41
CA GLY A 173 11.27 -3.73 -36.41
C GLY A 173 11.15 -4.63 -37.64
N ILE A 174 10.95 -5.93 -37.45
CA ILE A 174 10.75 -6.90 -38.55
C ILE A 174 9.26 -6.90 -38.99
N ASN A 175 8.98 -7.17 -40.27
CA ASN A 175 7.63 -7.32 -40.84
C ASN A 175 6.78 -6.02 -40.90
N GLY A 176 7.41 -4.88 -41.19
CA GLY A 176 6.68 -3.63 -41.44
C GLY A 176 6.15 -2.93 -40.18
N ALA A 177 6.68 -3.28 -39.00
CA ALA A 177 6.28 -2.72 -37.73
C ALA A 177 7.31 -1.72 -37.16
N GLU A 178 6.88 -0.84 -36.26
CA GLU A 178 7.67 0.27 -35.72
C GLU A 178 8.65 -0.19 -34.63
N GLY A 179 9.95 0.06 -34.80
CA GLY A 179 11.01 -0.21 -33.80
C GLY A 179 11.88 1.02 -33.53
N ALA A 180 11.28 2.19 -33.35
CA ALA A 180 12.00 3.47 -33.23
C ALA A 180 12.24 3.89 -31.77
N TYR A 181 13.18 4.82 -31.57
CA TYR A 181 13.45 5.48 -30.29
C TYR A 181 13.85 4.54 -29.13
N ASN A 182 14.57 3.46 -29.41
CA ASN A 182 15.03 2.53 -28.38
C ASN A 182 16.48 2.83 -27.96
N THR A 183 16.75 2.79 -26.65
CA THR A 183 18.12 2.85 -26.09
C THR A 183 18.48 1.51 -25.49
N SER A 184 19.47 0.83 -26.05
CA SER A 184 19.91 -0.51 -25.65
C SER A 184 21.41 -0.54 -25.39
N VAL A 185 21.81 -0.72 -24.13
CA VAL A 185 23.20 -0.72 -23.67
C VAL A 185 23.48 -1.99 -22.87
N GLY A 186 24.32 -2.87 -23.42
CA GLY A 186 24.69 -4.14 -22.79
C GLY A 186 24.73 -5.30 -23.77
N ALA A 187 25.42 -6.37 -23.39
CA ALA A 187 25.45 -7.58 -24.23
C ALA A 187 24.07 -8.25 -24.27
N ASN A 188 23.55 -8.48 -25.46
CA ASN A 188 22.21 -9.03 -25.74
C ASN A 188 21.05 -8.22 -25.11
N ALA A 189 21.24 -6.95 -24.77
CA ALA A 189 20.14 -6.05 -24.40
C ALA A 189 19.22 -5.86 -25.62
N MET A 190 17.89 -5.93 -25.41
CA MET A 190 16.87 -5.88 -26.48
C MET A 190 17.16 -6.77 -27.70
N LYS A 191 17.83 -7.92 -27.52
CA LYS A 191 18.30 -8.76 -28.64
C LYS A 191 17.20 -9.05 -29.66
N MET A 192 16.00 -9.37 -29.18
CA MET A 192 14.84 -9.75 -29.98
C MET A 192 13.70 -8.75 -29.75
N ASN A 193 13.78 -7.56 -30.35
CA ASN A 193 12.68 -6.60 -30.37
C ASN A 193 11.92 -6.73 -31.71
N THR A 194 10.65 -7.14 -31.71
CA THR A 194 9.92 -7.30 -32.99
C THR A 194 9.32 -5.99 -33.48
N THR A 195 8.54 -5.33 -32.62
CA THR A 195 7.72 -4.14 -32.96
C THR A 195 7.69 -3.09 -31.83
N GLY A 196 8.60 -3.18 -30.86
CA GLY A 196 8.60 -2.30 -29.69
C GLY A 196 9.31 -0.97 -29.97
N SER A 197 8.73 0.14 -29.56
CA SER A 197 9.30 1.48 -29.65
C SER A 197 9.37 2.16 -28.29
N LEU A 198 10.24 3.16 -28.15
CA LEU A 198 10.37 3.98 -26.94
C LEU A 198 10.77 3.18 -25.69
N ASN A 199 11.64 2.18 -25.86
CA ASN A 199 12.15 1.38 -24.75
C ASN A 199 13.57 1.81 -24.33
N VAL A 200 13.90 1.60 -23.05
CA VAL A 200 15.25 1.74 -22.50
C VAL A 200 15.66 0.40 -21.90
N ALA A 201 16.82 -0.14 -22.28
CA ALA A 201 17.40 -1.36 -21.74
C ALA A 201 18.87 -1.13 -21.45
N VAL A 202 19.26 -1.22 -20.18
CA VAL A 202 20.64 -1.03 -19.73
C VAL A 202 21.02 -2.20 -18.84
N GLY A 203 21.85 -3.12 -19.35
CA GLY A 203 22.28 -4.32 -18.63
C GLY A 203 22.38 -5.54 -19.53
N ASN A 204 23.06 -6.58 -19.06
CA ASN A 204 23.17 -7.83 -19.81
C ASN A 204 21.81 -8.53 -19.86
N TYR A 205 21.34 -8.86 -21.07
CA TYR A 205 20.01 -9.44 -21.30
C TYR A 205 18.81 -8.60 -20.79
N ALA A 206 19.00 -7.30 -20.54
CA ALA A 206 17.88 -6.41 -20.23
C ALA A 206 16.91 -6.36 -21.42
N LEU A 207 15.62 -6.60 -21.18
CA LEU A 207 14.58 -6.57 -22.22
C LEU A 207 14.85 -7.52 -23.41
N GLN A 208 15.59 -8.61 -23.18
CA GLN A 208 16.12 -9.50 -24.22
C GLN A 208 15.07 -9.91 -25.27
N ASN A 209 13.89 -10.32 -24.83
CA ASN A 209 12.78 -10.71 -25.67
C ASN A 209 11.64 -9.72 -25.46
N ASN A 210 11.46 -8.78 -26.41
CA ASN A 210 10.39 -7.80 -26.40
C ASN A 210 9.51 -7.95 -27.64
N VAL A 211 8.38 -8.63 -27.49
CA VAL A 211 7.45 -8.89 -28.61
C VAL A 211 6.35 -7.82 -28.60
N GLY A 212 6.69 -6.61 -29.04
CA GLY A 212 5.76 -5.50 -29.24
C GLY A 212 5.45 -4.61 -28.03
N GLY A 213 6.18 -4.77 -26.93
CA GLY A 213 6.10 -3.87 -25.77
C GLY A 213 6.68 -2.48 -26.08
N ASN A 214 5.91 -1.43 -25.78
CA ASN A 214 6.34 -0.04 -25.89
C ASN A 214 6.52 0.59 -24.50
N TYR A 215 7.32 1.66 -24.42
CA TYR A 215 7.47 2.47 -23.19
C TYR A 215 8.00 1.68 -21.97
N ASN A 216 8.85 0.67 -22.19
CA ASN A 216 9.46 -0.08 -21.09
C ASN A 216 10.83 0.49 -20.72
N THR A 217 11.13 0.55 -19.43
CA THR A 217 12.46 0.90 -18.91
C THR A 217 13.01 -0.26 -18.10
N ALA A 218 14.09 -0.89 -18.56
CA ALA A 218 14.77 -2.01 -17.92
C ALA A 218 16.22 -1.63 -17.61
N VAL A 219 16.59 -1.56 -16.33
CA VAL A 219 17.94 -1.26 -15.88
C VAL A 219 18.39 -2.34 -14.90
N GLY A 220 19.39 -3.12 -15.30
CA GLY A 220 19.89 -4.27 -14.55
C GLY A 220 19.98 -5.53 -15.42
N THR A 221 20.79 -6.47 -14.98
CA THR A 221 20.91 -7.79 -15.64
C THR A 221 19.59 -8.52 -15.58
N LEU A 222 19.11 -9.06 -16.72
CA LEU A 222 17.84 -9.80 -16.86
C LEU A 222 16.57 -9.02 -16.44
N ALA A 223 16.64 -7.69 -16.29
CA ALA A 223 15.48 -6.86 -16.06
C ALA A 223 14.54 -6.95 -17.28
N LEU A 224 13.26 -7.29 -17.07
CA LEU A 224 12.26 -7.48 -18.13
C LEU A 224 12.66 -8.45 -19.26
N ALA A 225 13.52 -9.45 -18.97
CA ALA A 225 14.10 -10.30 -20.03
C ALA A 225 13.08 -11.00 -20.94
N ASN A 226 11.91 -11.38 -20.41
CA ASN A 226 10.82 -12.02 -21.17
C ASN A 226 9.54 -11.19 -21.08
N ASN A 227 9.57 -9.98 -21.64
CA ASN A 227 8.45 -9.05 -21.60
C ASN A 227 7.69 -9.01 -22.92
N THR A 228 6.37 -9.24 -22.91
CA THR A 228 5.53 -9.08 -24.12
C THR A 228 4.53 -7.93 -24.00
N SER A 229 4.74 -7.02 -23.05
CA SER A 229 3.78 -5.97 -22.67
C SER A 229 4.40 -4.58 -22.58
N SER A 230 3.59 -3.55 -22.34
CA SER A 230 4.00 -2.14 -22.39
C SER A 230 4.03 -1.47 -21.01
N GLN A 231 4.70 -0.32 -20.92
CA GLN A 231 4.69 0.59 -19.77
C GLN A 231 5.27 -0.01 -18.46
N ASN A 232 6.21 -0.95 -18.55
CA ASN A 232 6.84 -1.53 -17.37
C ASN A 232 8.17 -0.84 -17.04
N ILE A 233 8.38 -0.53 -15.75
CA ILE A 233 9.61 0.00 -15.20
C ILE A 233 10.25 -1.09 -14.34
N ALA A 234 11.49 -1.47 -14.64
CA ALA A 234 12.25 -2.47 -13.91
C ALA A 234 13.66 -1.92 -13.63
N PHE A 235 13.97 -1.69 -12.36
CA PHE A 235 15.28 -1.24 -11.90
C PHE A 235 15.84 -2.22 -10.87
N GLY A 236 16.79 -3.04 -11.28
CA GLY A 236 17.39 -4.09 -10.44
C GLY A 236 17.67 -5.36 -11.22
N SER A 237 18.61 -6.18 -10.72
CA SER A 237 18.87 -7.48 -11.31
C SER A 237 17.63 -8.36 -11.21
N SER A 238 17.22 -8.95 -12.32
CA SER A 238 16.07 -9.83 -12.43
C SER A 238 14.72 -9.22 -11.99
N ALA A 239 14.58 -7.89 -12.02
CA ALA A 239 13.28 -7.24 -11.80
C ALA A 239 12.36 -7.51 -13.00
N LEU A 240 11.11 -7.94 -12.75
CA LEU A 240 10.12 -8.28 -13.79
C LEU A 240 10.62 -9.29 -14.86
N THR A 241 11.54 -10.20 -14.52
CA THR A 241 12.14 -11.14 -15.50
C THR A 241 11.12 -12.01 -16.24
N ARG A 242 10.05 -12.44 -15.56
CA ARG A 242 8.96 -13.24 -16.15
C ARG A 242 7.65 -12.46 -16.14
N ASN A 243 7.54 -11.49 -17.04
CA ASN A 243 6.33 -10.69 -17.23
C ASN A 243 5.75 -10.94 -18.63
N SER A 244 4.84 -11.91 -18.80
CA SER A 244 4.29 -12.17 -20.13
C SER A 244 3.32 -11.06 -20.54
N THR A 245 2.14 -10.95 -19.92
CA THR A 245 1.11 -10.00 -20.35
C THR A 245 0.93 -8.77 -19.44
N GLY A 246 1.53 -8.76 -18.25
CA GLY A 246 1.38 -7.66 -17.29
C GLY A 246 1.85 -6.31 -17.81
N PHE A 247 1.02 -5.27 -17.73
CA PHE A 247 1.37 -3.90 -18.16
C PHE A 247 1.37 -2.92 -16.99
N ALA A 248 2.02 -1.77 -17.18
CA ALA A 248 2.03 -0.67 -16.21
C ALA A 248 2.52 -1.07 -14.81
N ASN A 249 3.53 -1.96 -14.71
CA ASN A 249 4.15 -2.34 -13.45
C ASN A 249 5.42 -1.52 -13.18
N SER A 250 5.69 -1.22 -11.92
CA SER A 250 6.93 -0.56 -11.47
C SER A 250 7.64 -1.44 -10.44
N ALA A 251 8.83 -1.93 -10.79
CA ALA A 251 9.64 -2.83 -9.98
C ALA A 251 11.02 -2.22 -9.72
N ILE A 252 11.30 -1.86 -8.47
CA ILE A 252 12.56 -1.24 -8.04
C ILE A 252 13.19 -2.11 -6.95
N GLY A 253 14.29 -2.78 -7.26
CA GLY A 253 14.97 -3.72 -6.38
C GLY A 253 15.29 -5.03 -7.10
N ALA A 254 16.33 -5.72 -6.66
CA ALA A 254 16.65 -7.03 -7.24
C ALA A 254 15.51 -8.02 -6.97
N SER A 255 15.12 -8.76 -8.01
CA SER A 255 14.02 -9.73 -7.99
C SER A 255 12.64 -9.17 -7.61
N ALA A 256 12.44 -7.85 -7.61
CA ALA A 256 11.12 -7.26 -7.45
C ALA A 256 10.20 -7.68 -8.61
N LEU A 257 8.98 -8.15 -8.31
CA LEU A 257 8.02 -8.67 -9.31
C LEU A 257 8.61 -9.74 -10.25
N ASN A 258 9.58 -10.55 -9.79
CA ASN A 258 10.31 -11.48 -10.65
C ASN A 258 9.40 -12.44 -11.43
N MET A 259 8.37 -12.98 -10.77
CA MET A 259 7.39 -13.92 -11.31
C MET A 259 6.01 -13.25 -11.43
N ASN A 260 5.91 -12.25 -12.31
CA ASN A 260 4.68 -11.49 -12.57
C ASN A 260 4.06 -11.81 -13.93
N GLU A 261 3.55 -13.04 -14.13
CA GLU A 261 3.14 -13.49 -15.47
C GLU A 261 2.04 -12.60 -16.09
N VAL A 262 0.97 -12.28 -15.36
CA VAL A 262 -0.20 -11.55 -15.91
C VAL A 262 -0.58 -10.28 -15.15
N GLY A 263 0.03 -10.03 -13.99
CA GLY A 263 -0.36 -8.93 -13.11
C GLY A 263 -0.04 -7.55 -13.69
N SER A 264 -0.97 -6.60 -13.57
CA SER A 264 -0.87 -5.24 -14.09
C SER A 264 -1.10 -4.20 -13.00
N HIS A 265 -0.55 -2.99 -13.18
CA HIS A 265 -0.67 -1.88 -12.22
C HIS A 265 -0.11 -2.20 -10.82
N ASN A 266 0.97 -2.98 -10.74
CA ASN A 266 1.63 -3.26 -9.47
C ASN A 266 2.84 -2.35 -9.25
N THR A 267 3.05 -1.95 -7.99
CA THR A 267 4.23 -1.19 -7.57
C THR A 267 5.00 -1.99 -6.53
N ALA A 268 6.23 -2.40 -6.84
CA ALA A 268 7.11 -3.14 -5.97
C ALA A 268 8.42 -2.39 -5.77
N ALA A 269 8.79 -2.10 -4.53
CA ALA A 269 10.04 -1.44 -4.19
C ALA A 269 10.73 -2.15 -3.02
N GLY A 270 11.83 -2.86 -3.28
CA GLY A 270 12.56 -3.65 -2.31
C GLY A 270 13.02 -4.99 -2.89
N TYR A 271 14.02 -5.60 -2.26
CA TYR A 271 14.49 -6.93 -2.66
C TYR A 271 13.36 -7.95 -2.53
N SER A 272 13.03 -8.62 -3.64
CA SER A 272 11.97 -9.62 -3.72
C SER A 272 10.58 -9.13 -3.23
N ALA A 273 10.30 -7.83 -3.30
CA ALA A 273 8.95 -7.32 -3.11
C ALA A 273 8.04 -7.83 -4.23
N LEU A 274 6.84 -8.32 -3.88
CA LEU A 274 5.89 -8.92 -4.82
C LEU A 274 6.51 -10.02 -5.71
N TYR A 275 7.47 -10.80 -5.18
CA TYR A 275 8.26 -11.74 -5.97
C TYR A 275 7.40 -12.71 -6.80
N TRP A 276 6.39 -13.32 -6.18
CA TRP A 276 5.36 -14.13 -6.85
C TRP A 276 4.05 -13.36 -6.87
N ASN A 277 3.70 -12.72 -7.99
CA ASN A 277 2.45 -11.98 -8.11
C ASN A 277 1.74 -12.31 -9.42
N ARG A 278 0.49 -12.79 -9.35
CA ARG A 278 -0.34 -13.04 -10.54
C ARG A 278 -1.50 -12.04 -10.68
N ASN A 279 -1.50 -10.99 -9.86
CA ASN A 279 -2.66 -10.15 -9.60
C ASN A 279 -2.39 -8.67 -9.89
N ASN A 280 -3.45 -7.86 -9.82
CA ASN A 280 -3.42 -6.45 -10.17
C ASN A 280 -3.50 -5.56 -8.93
N TYR A 281 -3.04 -4.32 -9.09
CA TYR A 281 -3.23 -3.23 -8.13
C TYR A 281 -2.62 -3.48 -6.74
N ASN A 282 -1.50 -4.21 -6.67
CA ASN A 282 -0.77 -4.40 -5.41
C ASN A 282 0.39 -3.42 -5.27
N THR A 283 0.58 -2.92 -4.06
CA THR A 283 1.71 -2.06 -3.67
C THR A 283 2.51 -2.76 -2.57
N GLY A 284 3.75 -3.15 -2.88
CA GLY A 284 4.68 -3.77 -1.94
C GLY A 284 5.94 -2.93 -1.76
N PHE A 285 6.20 -2.42 -0.57
CA PHE A 285 7.42 -1.66 -0.26
C PHE A 285 8.17 -2.30 0.90
N GLY A 286 9.43 -2.68 0.69
CA GLY A 286 10.29 -3.32 1.69
C GLY A 286 10.79 -4.70 1.24
N TYR A 287 11.74 -5.24 2.00
CA TYR A 287 12.26 -6.59 1.77
C TYR A 287 11.14 -7.62 1.86
N ARG A 288 10.88 -8.34 0.76
CA ARG A 288 9.85 -9.40 0.66
C ARG A 288 8.43 -8.96 1.05
N ALA A 289 8.10 -7.67 0.94
CA ALA A 289 6.71 -7.22 1.10
C ALA A 289 5.82 -7.89 0.05
N LEU A 290 4.69 -8.48 0.46
CA LEU A 290 3.79 -9.28 -0.39
C LEU A 290 4.51 -10.38 -1.20
N PHE A 291 5.47 -11.07 -0.60
CA PHE A 291 6.34 -12.04 -1.32
C PHE A 291 5.60 -13.04 -2.21
N SER A 292 4.41 -13.49 -1.80
CA SER A 292 3.57 -14.41 -2.58
C SER A 292 2.10 -14.00 -2.56
N THR A 293 1.56 -13.64 -3.73
CA THR A 293 0.17 -13.23 -3.95
C THR A 293 -0.43 -13.99 -5.15
N THR A 294 -1.13 -15.08 -4.86
CA THR A 294 -1.79 -15.92 -5.88
C THR A 294 -3.22 -15.45 -6.20
N ASN A 295 -3.99 -14.93 -5.24
CA ASN A 295 -5.34 -14.37 -5.48
C ASN A 295 -5.57 -12.97 -4.85
N ALA A 296 -4.49 -12.24 -4.58
CA ALA A 296 -4.52 -11.02 -3.79
C ALA A 296 -4.54 -9.77 -4.68
N GLN A 297 -5.63 -9.00 -4.72
CA GLN A 297 -5.73 -7.72 -5.45
C GLN A 297 -5.93 -6.53 -4.50
N TYR A 298 -5.54 -5.33 -4.91
CA TYR A 298 -5.76 -4.09 -4.14
C TYR A 298 -5.12 -4.12 -2.74
N ASN A 299 -3.98 -4.80 -2.59
CA ASN A 299 -3.27 -4.86 -1.31
C ASN A 299 -2.15 -3.83 -1.26
N THR A 300 -1.99 -3.21 -0.09
CA THR A 300 -0.84 -2.36 0.23
C THR A 300 -0.09 -3.00 1.38
N ALA A 301 1.18 -3.36 1.19
CA ALA A 301 2.07 -3.76 2.27
C ALA A 301 3.37 -2.96 2.27
N ILE A 302 3.71 -2.41 3.42
CA ILE A 302 4.89 -1.56 3.62
C ILE A 302 5.63 -2.04 4.87
N GLY A 303 6.84 -2.57 4.70
CA GLY A 303 7.70 -3.05 5.77
C GLY A 303 8.46 -4.32 5.40
N TYR A 304 9.41 -4.70 6.27
CA TYR A 304 10.12 -5.98 6.18
C TYR A 304 9.14 -7.15 6.33
N ASN A 305 9.05 -8.05 5.35
CA ASN A 305 8.17 -9.23 5.34
C ASN A 305 6.66 -8.91 5.56
N ALA A 306 6.22 -7.67 5.30
CA ALA A 306 4.81 -7.31 5.43
C ALA A 306 3.95 -8.11 4.43
N GLY A 307 3.01 -8.93 4.94
CA GLY A 307 2.13 -9.77 4.13
C GLY A 307 2.81 -10.93 3.40
N ALA A 308 3.98 -11.40 3.86
CA ALA A 308 4.79 -12.38 3.14
C ALA A 308 4.43 -13.87 3.36
N HIS A 309 3.73 -14.20 4.44
CA HIS A 309 3.62 -15.58 4.95
C HIS A 309 2.41 -16.36 4.42
N TYR A 310 1.31 -15.68 4.09
CA TYR A 310 0.05 -16.29 3.65
C TYR A 310 -0.44 -15.61 2.37
N ASP A 311 -1.16 -16.34 1.54
CA ASP A 311 -1.81 -15.75 0.37
C ASP A 311 -2.96 -14.86 0.86
N LEU A 312 -2.80 -13.56 0.66
CA LEU A 312 -3.80 -12.58 1.06
C LEU A 312 -5.02 -12.66 0.13
N GLY A 313 -6.17 -12.29 0.68
CA GLY A 313 -7.32 -11.90 -0.13
C GLY A 313 -7.13 -10.49 -0.71
N TYR A 314 -8.23 -9.77 -0.86
CA TYR A 314 -8.24 -8.44 -1.47
C TYR A 314 -8.38 -7.29 -0.43
N ASN A 315 -8.02 -6.08 -0.84
CA ASN A 315 -8.22 -4.84 -0.07
C ASN A 315 -7.54 -4.81 1.31
N ASN A 316 -6.35 -5.42 1.47
CA ASN A 316 -5.63 -5.40 2.74
C ASN A 316 -4.61 -4.26 2.80
N THR A 317 -4.51 -3.62 3.97
CA THR A 317 -3.52 -2.59 4.30
C THR A 317 -2.64 -3.09 5.45
N LEU A 318 -1.37 -3.32 5.16
CA LEU A 318 -0.39 -3.93 6.05
C LEU A 318 0.80 -2.98 6.22
N LEU A 319 0.97 -2.38 7.39
CA LEU A 319 2.02 -1.39 7.63
C LEU A 319 2.85 -1.75 8.85
N GLY A 320 4.10 -2.15 8.64
CA GLY A 320 5.04 -2.53 9.69
C GLY A 320 5.84 -3.78 9.35
N ALA A 321 6.85 -4.10 10.15
CA ALA A 321 7.64 -5.31 9.94
C ALA A 321 6.91 -6.56 10.45
N ASN A 322 6.99 -7.65 9.67
CA ASN A 322 6.37 -8.94 9.93
C ASN A 322 4.85 -8.89 10.19
N THR A 323 4.17 -7.83 9.78
CA THR A 323 2.71 -7.73 9.91
C THR A 323 2.00 -8.51 8.79
N GLY A 324 0.78 -8.98 9.03
CA GLY A 324 0.03 -9.72 8.02
C GLY A 324 -1.27 -10.34 8.54
N VAL A 325 -1.50 -11.57 8.10
CA VAL A 325 -2.67 -12.39 8.44
C VAL A 325 -2.17 -13.74 8.94
N ASN A 326 -3.01 -14.50 9.63
CA ASN A 326 -2.66 -15.84 10.15
C ASN A 326 -3.25 -17.00 9.33
N GLN A 327 -3.91 -16.70 8.21
CA GLN A 327 -4.50 -17.68 7.31
C GLN A 327 -4.73 -17.08 5.91
N ASN A 328 -4.86 -17.96 4.92
CA ASN A 328 -5.06 -17.56 3.53
C ASN A 328 -6.43 -16.90 3.31
N GLY A 329 -6.51 -16.00 2.33
CA GLY A 329 -7.76 -15.46 1.79
C GLY A 329 -8.42 -14.37 2.62
N LEU A 330 -7.79 -13.90 3.71
CA LEU A 330 -8.33 -12.78 4.48
C LEU A 330 -8.34 -11.49 3.66
N TYR A 331 -9.44 -10.75 3.75
CA TYR A 331 -9.69 -9.54 2.97
C TYR A 331 -10.16 -8.38 3.85
N ASN A 332 -10.03 -7.15 3.35
CA ASN A 332 -10.42 -5.94 4.06
C ASN A 332 -9.76 -5.83 5.46
N VAL A 333 -8.51 -6.26 5.57
CA VAL A 333 -7.73 -6.18 6.81
C VAL A 333 -6.96 -4.86 6.86
N ILE A 334 -6.91 -4.25 8.04
CA ILE A 334 -5.95 -3.20 8.38
C ILE A 334 -5.06 -3.74 9.51
N ALA A 335 -3.77 -3.92 9.27
CA ALA A 335 -2.80 -4.31 10.29
C ALA A 335 -1.67 -3.28 10.33
N ILE A 336 -1.55 -2.56 11.45
CA ILE A 336 -0.59 -1.48 11.60
C ILE A 336 0.27 -1.71 12.84
N GLY A 337 1.57 -1.86 12.64
CA GLY A 337 2.57 -2.10 13.68
C GLY A 337 3.46 -3.29 13.35
N GLN A 338 4.42 -3.55 14.24
CA GLN A 338 5.30 -4.70 14.12
C GLN A 338 4.61 -5.96 14.66
N ASP A 339 4.63 -7.06 13.91
CA ASP A 339 4.01 -8.35 14.30
C ASP A 339 2.53 -8.25 14.64
N VAL A 340 1.81 -7.45 13.84
CA VAL A 340 0.36 -7.33 13.94
C VAL A 340 -0.26 -8.28 12.94
N TYR A 341 -1.15 -9.17 13.41
CA TYR A 341 -1.80 -10.17 12.58
C TYR A 341 -3.31 -10.07 12.71
N ALA A 342 -4.01 -10.04 11.57
CA ALA A 342 -5.45 -10.26 11.55
C ALA A 342 -5.78 -11.75 11.46
N THR A 343 -6.88 -12.10 12.13
CA THR A 343 -7.35 -13.47 12.33
C THR A 343 -8.65 -13.75 11.57
N ALA A 344 -9.32 -12.69 11.11
CA ALA A 344 -10.50 -12.74 10.26
C ALA A 344 -10.55 -11.54 9.30
N SER A 345 -11.37 -11.65 8.25
CA SER A 345 -11.62 -10.55 7.31
C SER A 345 -12.33 -9.38 7.98
N SER A 346 -12.19 -8.18 7.41
CA SER A 346 -12.81 -6.95 7.92
C SER A 346 -12.38 -6.59 9.35
N GLN A 347 -11.13 -6.90 9.71
CA GLN A 347 -10.53 -6.53 10.99
C GLN A 347 -9.52 -5.40 10.84
N ALA A 348 -9.59 -4.43 11.75
CA ALA A 348 -8.53 -3.45 11.95
C ALA A 348 -7.80 -3.74 13.27
N ARG A 349 -6.49 -3.96 13.20
CA ARG A 349 -5.59 -4.21 14.33
C ARG A 349 -4.47 -3.17 14.29
N ILE A 350 -4.28 -2.45 15.40
CA ILE A 350 -3.27 -1.39 15.53
C ILE A 350 -2.47 -1.67 16.79
N GLY A 351 -1.15 -1.74 16.64
CA GLY A 351 -0.23 -2.15 17.69
C GLY A 351 -0.21 -3.66 17.90
N ASN A 352 0.80 -4.11 18.64
CA ASN A 352 0.98 -5.51 19.02
C ASN A 352 0.75 -5.74 20.52
N ALA A 353 0.93 -6.98 20.97
CA ALA A 353 0.75 -7.40 22.36
C ALA A 353 1.53 -6.58 23.40
N ALA A 354 2.66 -5.97 23.02
CA ALA A 354 3.48 -5.13 23.90
C ALA A 354 3.08 -3.65 23.90
N THR A 355 2.05 -3.26 23.13
CA THR A 355 1.62 -1.85 23.03
C THR A 355 1.02 -1.37 24.35
N ASN A 356 1.55 -0.27 24.88
CA ASN A 356 1.11 0.31 26.17
C ASN A 356 0.04 1.38 26.04
N SER A 357 0.06 2.14 24.95
CA SER A 357 -0.91 3.22 24.70
C SER A 357 -1.17 3.36 23.21
N ILE A 358 -2.43 3.56 22.84
CA ILE A 358 -2.88 3.97 21.52
C ILE A 358 -3.59 5.31 21.74
N GLY A 359 -2.96 6.40 21.31
CA GLY A 359 -3.35 7.76 21.73
C GLY A 359 -3.67 8.70 20.58
N GLY A 360 -4.49 9.71 20.88
CA GLY A 360 -4.82 10.85 20.05
C GLY A 360 -5.55 11.90 20.89
N TYR A 361 -5.71 13.12 20.38
CA TYR A 361 -6.43 14.19 21.09
C TYR A 361 -7.96 14.05 21.03
N ALA A 362 -8.46 13.15 20.16
CA ALA A 362 -9.88 12.88 19.96
C ALA A 362 -10.17 11.39 20.08
N ASN A 363 -11.36 11.06 20.58
CA ASN A 363 -11.85 9.69 20.65
C ASN A 363 -12.27 9.17 19.26
N TRP A 364 -12.40 7.84 19.14
CA TRP A 364 -12.96 7.19 17.95
C TRP A 364 -14.43 7.55 17.80
N SER A 365 -14.80 8.14 16.66
CA SER A 365 -16.18 8.46 16.32
C SER A 365 -16.81 7.36 15.47
N ASN A 366 -17.90 6.77 15.95
CA ASN A 366 -18.72 5.86 15.15
C ASN A 366 -19.80 6.67 14.41
N VAL A 367 -19.96 6.46 13.10
CA VAL A 367 -21.02 7.09 12.33
C VAL A 367 -22.39 6.57 12.80
N SER A 368 -23.27 7.47 13.24
CA SER A 368 -24.54 7.11 13.89
C SER A 368 -25.72 8.00 13.46
N ASP A 369 -25.64 8.57 12.26
CA ASP A 369 -26.66 9.47 11.70
C ASP A 369 -28.04 8.78 11.60
N GLY A 370 -29.12 9.49 11.94
CA GLY A 370 -30.47 8.92 11.88
C GLY A 370 -30.91 8.49 10.48
N ARG A 371 -30.38 9.13 9.43
CA ARG A 371 -30.72 8.84 8.02
C ARG A 371 -30.27 7.45 7.58
N ILE A 372 -29.24 6.91 8.21
CA ILE A 372 -28.67 5.58 7.90
C ILE A 372 -29.21 4.48 8.81
N LYS A 373 -30.05 4.81 9.81
CA LYS A 373 -30.67 3.83 10.71
C LYS A 373 -32.00 3.33 10.14
N ARG A 374 -32.29 2.05 10.35
CA ARG A 374 -33.52 1.37 9.93
C ARG A 374 -34.01 0.47 11.06
N ASN A 375 -35.30 0.15 11.09
CA ASN A 375 -35.89 -0.78 12.07
C ASN A 375 -35.63 -0.44 13.55
N MET A 376 -35.65 0.86 13.90
CA MET A 376 -35.39 1.32 15.26
C MET A 376 -36.49 0.86 16.24
N LYS A 377 -36.09 0.20 17.33
CA LYS A 377 -36.98 -0.30 18.39
C LYS A 377 -36.45 0.13 19.77
N SER A 378 -37.36 0.36 20.72
CA SER A 378 -37.03 0.77 22.09
C SER A 378 -36.99 -0.42 23.06
N ASN A 379 -36.17 -1.44 22.76
CA ASN A 379 -36.14 -2.72 23.46
C ASN A 379 -34.75 -3.10 24.01
N VAL A 380 -33.90 -2.11 24.29
CA VAL A 380 -32.61 -2.36 24.94
C VAL A 380 -32.85 -2.88 26.37
N PRO A 381 -32.24 -4.00 26.79
CA PRO A 381 -32.27 -4.43 28.19
C PRO A 381 -31.39 -3.52 29.06
N GLY A 382 -31.94 -3.03 30.17
CA GLY A 382 -31.21 -2.22 31.14
C GLY A 382 -30.71 -3.03 32.33
N LEU A 383 -31.34 -2.81 33.48
CA LEU A 383 -30.93 -3.26 34.80
C LEU A 383 -30.77 -4.79 34.87
N ALA A 384 -31.68 -5.53 34.25
CA ALA A 384 -31.62 -6.99 34.23
C ALA A 384 -30.36 -7.52 33.49
N PHE A 385 -29.91 -6.85 32.42
CA PHE A 385 -28.68 -7.24 31.72
C PHE A 385 -27.45 -6.85 32.53
N ILE A 386 -27.41 -5.62 33.06
CA ILE A 386 -26.29 -5.15 33.87
C ILE A 386 -26.09 -6.02 35.12
N ASN A 387 -27.16 -6.43 35.78
CA ASN A 387 -27.10 -7.29 36.97
C ASN A 387 -26.66 -8.74 36.66
N ALA A 388 -26.77 -9.17 35.40
CA ALA A 388 -26.30 -10.50 34.98
C ALA A 388 -24.79 -10.52 34.68
N LEU A 389 -24.13 -9.36 34.58
CA LEU A 389 -22.70 -9.26 34.30
C LEU A 389 -21.85 -9.50 35.55
N SER A 390 -20.70 -10.14 35.38
CA SER A 390 -19.74 -10.42 36.47
C SER A 390 -18.41 -9.70 36.23
N PRO A 391 -18.15 -8.57 36.91
CA PRO A 391 -16.86 -7.89 36.86
C PRO A 391 -15.75 -8.76 37.49
N VAL A 392 -14.57 -8.76 36.87
CA VAL A 392 -13.40 -9.51 37.32
C VAL A 392 -12.14 -8.66 37.25
N THR A 393 -11.10 -9.07 37.98
CA THR A 393 -9.72 -8.60 37.78
C THR A 393 -8.87 -9.72 37.19
N TYR A 394 -7.94 -9.39 36.31
CA TYR A 394 -7.14 -10.39 35.59
C TYR A 394 -5.79 -9.85 35.12
N THR A 395 -4.87 -10.76 34.85
CA THR A 395 -3.65 -10.51 34.06
C THR A 395 -3.78 -11.19 32.70
N LEU A 396 -2.98 -10.76 31.73
CA LEU A 396 -2.96 -11.34 30.39
C LEU A 396 -1.83 -12.36 30.26
N SER A 397 -2.07 -13.42 29.49
CA SER A 397 -1.02 -14.31 28.97
C SER A 397 -0.86 -14.03 27.48
N LEU A 398 0.22 -13.35 27.10
CA LEU A 398 0.46 -12.96 25.72
C LEU A 398 0.93 -14.16 24.88
N ASP A 399 1.59 -15.13 25.50
CA ASP A 399 2.03 -16.35 24.83
C ASP A 399 0.85 -17.26 24.48
N GLU A 400 -0.17 -17.32 25.34
CA GLU A 400 -1.39 -18.05 25.03
C GLU A 400 -2.21 -17.35 23.94
N ALA A 401 -2.25 -16.02 23.93
CA ALA A 401 -2.84 -15.25 22.84
C ALA A 401 -2.17 -15.55 21.49
N ASP A 402 -0.83 -15.52 21.44
CA ASP A 402 -0.06 -15.85 20.22
C ASP A 402 -0.31 -17.32 19.79
N ARG A 403 -0.42 -18.25 20.75
CA ARG A 403 -0.72 -19.68 20.51
C ARG A 403 -2.08 -19.86 19.86
N ILE A 404 -3.14 -19.26 20.42
CA ILE A 404 -4.51 -19.34 19.90
C ILE A 404 -4.55 -18.73 18.49
N MET A 405 -3.97 -17.54 18.33
CA MET A 405 -3.94 -16.85 17.04
C MET A 405 -3.04 -17.53 16.00
N GLN A 406 -2.27 -18.55 16.38
CA GLN A 406 -1.29 -19.22 15.53
C GLN A 406 -0.40 -18.22 14.80
N VAL A 407 0.08 -17.20 15.53
CA VAL A 407 0.93 -16.16 14.97
C VAL A 407 2.18 -16.83 14.39
N GLY A 408 2.40 -16.66 13.09
CA GLY A 408 3.53 -17.28 12.40
C GLY A 408 4.85 -16.89 13.05
N MET A 409 5.77 -17.85 13.17
CA MET A 409 7.13 -17.56 13.63
C MET A 409 7.80 -16.59 12.64
N ARG A 410 8.48 -15.55 13.15
CA ARG A 410 9.30 -14.68 12.29
C ARG A 410 10.34 -15.57 11.62
N THR A 411 10.51 -15.44 10.32
CA THR A 411 11.55 -16.17 9.59
C THR A 411 12.44 -15.22 8.83
N ASP A 412 13.71 -15.60 8.71
CA ASP A 412 14.66 -14.90 7.83
C ASP A 412 14.46 -15.27 6.36
N ALA A 413 15.36 -14.77 5.52
CA ALA A 413 15.37 -15.04 4.08
C ALA A 413 15.34 -16.53 3.73
N ASP A 414 15.96 -17.35 4.57
CA ASP A 414 16.22 -18.78 4.37
C ASP A 414 15.17 -19.66 5.07
N GLY A 415 14.16 -19.03 5.69
CA GLY A 415 13.08 -19.73 6.41
C GLY A 415 13.46 -20.14 7.83
N LYS A 416 14.60 -19.67 8.36
CA LYS A 416 14.99 -19.95 9.74
C LYS A 416 14.21 -19.05 10.69
N VAL A 417 13.70 -19.64 11.75
CA VAL A 417 12.97 -18.91 12.80
C VAL A 417 13.87 -17.90 13.50
N ILE A 418 13.38 -16.67 13.64
CA ILE A 418 13.99 -15.56 14.35
C ILE A 418 13.24 -15.36 15.66
N ASP A 419 13.97 -15.42 16.78
CA ASP A 419 13.40 -15.13 18.09
C ASP A 419 13.11 -13.64 18.29
N LYS A 420 12.14 -13.35 19.17
CA LYS A 420 11.86 -11.99 19.65
C LYS A 420 13.11 -11.41 20.34
N THR A 421 13.36 -10.12 20.17
CA THR A 421 14.51 -9.45 20.80
C THR A 421 14.36 -9.43 22.32
N LYS A 422 15.48 -9.19 23.03
CA LYS A 422 15.47 -9.09 24.50
C LYS A 422 14.53 -7.98 24.99
N GLU A 423 14.50 -6.86 24.29
CA GLU A 423 13.66 -5.70 24.59
C GLU A 423 12.17 -6.05 24.41
N GLU A 424 11.82 -6.76 23.34
CA GLU A 424 10.45 -7.22 23.11
C GLU A 424 9.98 -8.20 24.17
N GLN A 425 10.84 -9.14 24.55
CA GLN A 425 10.56 -10.10 25.63
C GLN A 425 10.36 -9.38 26.97
N LEU A 426 11.17 -8.37 27.27
CA LEU A 426 11.03 -7.57 28.49
C LEU A 426 9.73 -6.76 28.50
N ALA A 427 9.38 -6.12 27.38
CA ALA A 427 8.14 -5.36 27.25
C ALA A 427 6.90 -6.25 27.43
N ARG A 428 6.91 -7.46 26.87
CA ARG A 428 5.84 -8.46 27.07
C ARG A 428 5.72 -8.89 28.53
N LYS A 429 6.83 -9.24 29.18
CA LYS A 429 6.83 -9.60 30.61
C LYS A 429 6.29 -8.49 31.50
N ALA A 430 6.67 -7.24 31.23
CA ALA A 430 6.12 -6.09 31.95
C ALA A 430 4.60 -5.95 31.76
N LYS A 431 4.11 -6.20 30.55
CA LYS A 431 2.67 -6.14 30.22
C LYS A 431 1.85 -7.23 30.94
N GLU A 432 2.39 -8.43 31.08
CA GLU A 432 1.74 -9.57 31.75
C GLU A 432 1.62 -9.37 33.28
N GLN A 433 2.41 -8.47 33.87
CA GLN A 433 2.33 -8.11 35.29
C GLN A 433 1.26 -7.06 35.60
N VAL A 434 0.66 -6.46 34.57
CA VAL A 434 -0.39 -5.44 34.76
C VAL A 434 -1.70 -6.12 35.14
N THR A 435 -2.30 -5.70 36.26
CA THR A 435 -3.65 -6.11 36.65
C THR A 435 -4.69 -5.20 35.99
N TYR A 436 -5.63 -5.80 35.28
CA TYR A 436 -6.75 -5.13 34.63
C TYR A 436 -8.05 -5.45 35.37
N SER A 437 -9.03 -4.55 35.25
CA SER A 437 -10.41 -4.77 35.69
C SER A 437 -11.32 -4.80 34.47
N GLY A 438 -12.24 -5.76 34.39
CA GLY A 438 -13.09 -5.91 33.23
C GLY A 438 -14.09 -7.05 33.30
N PHE A 439 -14.44 -7.61 32.15
CA PHE A 439 -15.38 -8.73 32.02
C PHE A 439 -14.78 -9.81 31.13
N VAL A 440 -15.20 -11.07 31.35
CA VAL A 440 -14.92 -12.16 30.42
C VAL A 440 -15.93 -12.09 29.27
N ALA A 441 -15.45 -11.97 28.04
CA ALA A 441 -16.30 -11.72 26.87
C ALA A 441 -17.34 -12.82 26.63
N GLN A 442 -16.98 -14.08 26.88
CA GLN A 442 -17.86 -15.24 26.75
C GLN A 442 -19.00 -15.20 27.78
N ASP A 443 -18.73 -14.74 29.00
CA ASP A 443 -19.77 -14.60 30.04
C ASP A 443 -20.74 -13.47 29.70
N VAL A 444 -20.25 -12.36 29.13
CA VAL A 444 -21.11 -11.29 28.61
C VAL A 444 -22.01 -11.81 27.48
N GLU A 445 -21.43 -12.57 26.53
CA GLU A 445 -22.19 -13.17 25.43
C GLU A 445 -23.30 -14.10 25.96
N LYS A 446 -22.96 -14.94 26.94
CA LYS A 446 -23.90 -15.85 27.58
C LYS A 446 -25.04 -15.09 28.27
N ALA A 447 -24.73 -14.06 29.04
CA ALA A 447 -25.72 -13.22 29.71
C ALA A 447 -26.66 -12.55 28.71
N ALA A 448 -26.12 -12.00 27.61
CA ALA A 448 -26.93 -11.38 26.56
C ALA A 448 -27.87 -12.41 25.88
N LYS A 449 -27.36 -13.59 25.52
CA LYS A 449 -28.13 -14.66 24.88
C LYS A 449 -29.26 -15.19 25.76
N GLN A 450 -29.04 -15.35 27.06
CA GLN A 450 -30.07 -15.78 28.02
C GLN A 450 -31.29 -14.86 28.05
N MET A 451 -31.12 -13.60 27.65
CA MET A 451 -32.16 -12.58 27.62
C MET A 451 -32.72 -12.32 26.22
N GLY A 452 -32.31 -13.12 25.22
CA GLY A 452 -32.67 -12.88 23.81
C GLY A 452 -32.11 -11.57 23.26
N TYR A 453 -31.00 -11.08 23.81
CA TYR A 453 -30.37 -9.83 23.41
C TYR A 453 -29.10 -10.09 22.59
N GLU A 454 -29.11 -9.68 21.33
CA GLU A 454 -27.92 -9.70 20.46
C GLU A 454 -27.07 -8.44 20.72
N PHE A 455 -26.21 -8.51 21.73
CA PHE A 455 -25.41 -7.37 22.15
C PHE A 455 -24.21 -7.10 21.22
N SER A 456 -24.21 -5.95 20.53
CA SER A 456 -23.13 -5.49 19.66
C SER A 456 -21.79 -5.27 20.36
N GLY A 457 -21.79 -5.16 21.70
CA GLY A 457 -20.57 -4.99 22.48
C GLY A 457 -19.67 -6.21 22.54
N VAL A 458 -20.18 -7.40 22.21
CA VAL A 458 -19.37 -8.62 22.12
C VAL A 458 -18.85 -8.79 20.69
N ASP A 459 -17.54 -8.81 20.54
CA ASP A 459 -16.89 -9.23 19.30
C ASP A 459 -16.55 -10.71 19.39
N ALA A 460 -17.54 -11.56 19.07
CA ALA A 460 -17.39 -13.00 19.15
C ALA A 460 -16.40 -13.49 18.08
N ALA A 461 -15.51 -14.42 18.48
CA ALA A 461 -14.51 -15.03 17.63
C ALA A 461 -15.12 -15.63 16.37
N LYS A 462 -14.52 -15.35 15.20
CA LYS A 462 -15.04 -15.85 13.91
C LYS A 462 -14.54 -17.25 13.54
N ASN A 463 -13.50 -17.72 14.20
CA ASN A 463 -12.89 -19.03 14.01
C ASN A 463 -12.04 -19.38 15.24
N GLU A 464 -11.50 -20.60 15.29
CA GLU A 464 -10.69 -21.10 16.41
C GLU A 464 -9.38 -20.32 16.63
N LYS A 465 -8.94 -19.55 15.63
CA LYS A 465 -7.72 -18.72 15.70
C LYS A 465 -8.02 -17.26 16.05
N ASP A 466 -9.27 -16.92 16.34
CA ASP A 466 -9.68 -15.56 16.67
C ASP A 466 -9.95 -15.44 18.18
N LEU A 467 -9.62 -14.28 18.74
CA LEU A 467 -9.86 -14.00 20.15
C LEU A 467 -11.18 -13.24 20.31
N TYR A 468 -11.92 -13.57 21.36
CA TYR A 468 -13.08 -12.78 21.76
C TYR A 468 -12.65 -11.37 22.18
N GLY A 469 -13.45 -10.37 21.82
CA GLY A 469 -13.26 -8.97 22.21
C GLY A 469 -14.49 -8.36 22.87
N LEU A 470 -14.28 -7.28 23.64
CA LEU A 470 -15.34 -6.45 24.19
C LEU A 470 -15.18 -4.99 23.75
N ARG A 471 -16.29 -4.39 23.31
CA ARG A 471 -16.39 -2.97 22.95
C ARG A 471 -17.01 -2.23 24.14
N TYR A 472 -16.17 -1.81 25.09
CA TYR A 472 -16.62 -1.19 26.35
C TYR A 472 -17.57 0.01 26.17
N ALA A 473 -17.39 0.81 25.10
CA ALA A 473 -18.27 1.93 24.81
C ALA A 473 -19.74 1.52 24.53
N GLU A 474 -19.98 0.31 24.03
CA GLU A 474 -21.33 -0.19 23.73
C GLU A 474 -22.15 -0.48 25.00
N PHE A 475 -21.49 -0.67 26.16
CA PHE A 475 -22.17 -0.87 27.45
C PHE A 475 -22.87 0.39 27.95
N VAL A 476 -22.49 1.57 27.46
CA VAL A 476 -23.11 2.84 27.85
C VAL A 476 -24.61 2.83 27.56
N VAL A 477 -25.05 2.20 26.46
CA VAL A 477 -26.48 2.20 26.09
C VAL A 477 -27.33 1.36 27.04
N PRO A 478 -26.98 0.09 27.37
CA PRO A 478 -27.63 -0.64 28.45
C PRO A 478 -27.52 0.02 29.82
N LEU A 479 -26.38 0.65 30.15
CA LEU A 479 -26.22 1.38 31.42
C LEU A 479 -27.19 2.56 31.53
N VAL A 480 -27.36 3.35 30.48
CA VAL A 480 -28.35 4.44 30.44
C VAL A 480 -29.75 3.88 30.67
N LYS A 481 -30.09 2.75 30.03
CA LYS A 481 -31.39 2.10 30.22
C LYS A 481 -31.58 1.57 31.65
N ALA A 482 -30.55 0.98 32.25
CA ALA A 482 -30.56 0.55 33.64
C ALA A 482 -30.78 1.71 34.60
N VAL A 483 -30.12 2.86 34.37
CA VAL A 483 -30.31 4.07 35.18
C VAL A 483 -31.73 4.61 35.04
N GLN A 484 -32.31 4.59 33.83
CA GLN A 484 -33.72 4.96 33.62
C GLN A 484 -34.68 4.04 34.39
N GLU A 485 -34.44 2.74 34.38
CA GLU A 485 -35.24 1.74 35.10
C GLU A 485 -35.12 1.94 36.62
N LEU A 486 -33.90 2.06 37.15
CA LEU A 486 -33.65 2.38 38.57
C LEU A 486 -34.29 3.71 38.99
N SER A 487 -34.27 4.73 38.12
CA SER A 487 -34.93 6.01 38.40
C SER A 487 -36.44 5.83 38.54
N ALA A 488 -37.06 5.02 37.68
CA ALA A 488 -38.49 4.71 37.75
C ALA A 488 -38.85 3.90 39.01
N GLU A 489 -38.03 2.91 39.39
CA GLU A 489 -38.20 2.13 40.62
C GLU A 489 -38.08 3.02 41.86
N ASN A 490 -37.11 3.94 41.89
CA ASN A 490 -36.95 4.90 43.00
C ASN A 490 -38.17 5.81 43.16
N GLU A 491 -38.74 6.31 42.06
CA GLU A 491 -39.95 7.13 42.12
C GLU A 491 -41.18 6.34 42.59
N GLU A 492 -41.27 5.05 42.22
CA GLU A 492 -42.30 4.15 42.74
C GLU A 492 -42.12 3.89 44.25
N LEU A 493 -40.89 3.64 44.70
CA LEU A 493 -40.56 3.45 46.12
C LEU A 493 -40.91 4.70 46.94
N LYS A 494 -40.58 5.90 46.46
CA LYS A 494 -40.97 7.18 47.09
C LYS A 494 -42.49 7.31 47.18
N ARG A 495 -43.23 6.99 46.10
CA ARG A 495 -44.71 7.01 46.12
C ARG A 495 -45.29 6.04 47.14
N ARG A 496 -44.71 4.85 47.29
CA ARG A 496 -45.14 3.88 48.31
C ARG A 496 -44.85 4.36 49.72
N LEU A 497 -43.69 4.97 49.93
CA LEU A 497 -43.28 5.54 51.22
C LEU A 497 -44.25 6.66 51.65
N ASN A 498 -44.56 7.60 50.76
CA ASN A 498 -45.54 8.66 51.04
C ASN A 498 -46.92 8.10 51.40
N LYS A 499 -47.40 7.08 50.68
CA LYS A 499 -48.69 6.41 51.01
C LYS A 499 -48.66 5.70 52.36
N LEU A 500 -47.52 5.14 52.76
CA LEU A 500 -47.35 4.53 54.07
C LEU A 500 -47.34 5.59 55.17
N GLU A 501 -46.65 6.72 54.95
CA GLU A 501 -46.65 7.88 55.86
C GLU A 501 -48.05 8.47 56.01
N GLU A 502 -48.82 8.63 54.94
CA GLU A 502 -50.22 9.05 54.99
C GLU A 502 -51.10 8.08 55.79
N LYS A 503 -50.87 6.75 55.67
CA LYS A 503 -51.60 5.75 56.48
C LYS A 503 -51.23 5.79 57.96
N ILE A 504 -49.98 6.11 58.28
CA ILE A 504 -49.51 6.27 59.66
C ILE A 504 -50.09 7.57 60.25
N ASN A 505 -50.06 8.68 59.50
CA ASN A 505 -50.55 9.99 59.92
C ASN A 505 -52.09 10.13 59.85
N GLY A 506 -52.76 9.30 59.05
CA GLY A 506 -54.21 9.27 58.86
C GLY A 506 -54.98 8.41 59.87
N LYS A 507 -54.29 7.76 60.83
CA LYS A 507 -54.93 7.30 62.07
C LYS A 507 -55.02 8.51 63.02
N PRO A 508 -56.22 9.05 63.31
CA PRO A 508 -56.31 10.09 64.32
C PRO A 508 -55.85 9.46 65.64
N ILE A 509 -54.82 10.03 66.27
CA ILE A 509 -54.67 9.86 67.71
C ILE A 509 -55.87 10.59 68.30
N ALA A 510 -56.98 9.88 68.46
CA ALA A 510 -58.17 10.39 69.09
C ALA A 510 -57.82 10.49 70.57
N ILE A 511 -57.40 11.68 71.01
CA ILE A 511 -57.10 11.94 72.42
C ILE A 511 -58.44 12.26 73.10
N ALA A 512 -58.69 11.67 74.28
CA ALA A 512 -59.86 12.01 75.07
C ALA A 512 -59.89 13.52 75.35
N ARG A 513 -61.05 14.16 75.20
CA ARG A 513 -61.19 15.60 75.46
C ARG A 513 -62.51 15.95 76.14
N LEU A 514 -62.50 17.08 76.84
CA LEU A 514 -63.67 17.72 77.43
C LEU A 514 -63.91 19.05 76.73
N ASP A 515 -65.17 19.31 76.41
CA ASP A 515 -65.63 20.58 75.86
C ASP A 515 -65.99 21.54 77.01
N GLN A 516 -66.11 22.83 76.69
CA GLN A 516 -66.46 23.84 77.68
C GLN A 516 -67.89 23.62 78.21
N SER A 517 -68.02 23.72 79.53
CA SER A 517 -69.30 23.53 80.23
C SER A 517 -70.32 24.60 79.84
N THR A 518 -71.59 24.23 79.63
CA THR A 518 -72.67 25.16 79.24
C THR A 518 -73.92 24.95 80.09
N PRO A 519 -74.47 25.98 80.78
CA PRO A 519 -73.97 27.36 80.88
C PRO A 519 -72.76 27.49 81.83
N ASN A 520 -71.88 28.46 81.57
CA ASN A 520 -70.76 28.82 82.43
C ASN A 520 -70.72 30.35 82.60
N PRO A 521 -70.91 30.91 83.81
CA PRO A 521 -71.08 30.23 85.10
C PRO A 521 -72.44 29.50 85.23
N ALA A 522 -72.46 28.40 85.98
CA ALA A 522 -73.65 27.56 86.15
C ALA A 522 -74.46 27.94 87.41
N ASN A 523 -75.76 28.23 87.25
CA ASN A 523 -76.71 28.49 88.34
C ASN A 523 -77.70 27.30 88.53
N GLY A 524 -77.19 26.07 88.44
CA GLY A 524 -77.99 24.84 88.50
C GLY A 524 -77.31 23.69 87.75
N ALA A 525 -78.00 23.09 86.79
CA ALA A 525 -77.43 22.06 85.93
C ALA A 525 -76.48 22.66 84.87
N VAL A 526 -75.32 22.02 84.69
CA VAL A 526 -74.36 22.32 83.63
C VAL A 526 -74.08 21.08 82.78
N ASN A 527 -73.95 21.26 81.48
CA ASN A 527 -73.64 20.21 80.53
C ASN A 527 -72.18 20.32 80.06
N ILE A 528 -71.41 19.25 80.16
CA ILE A 528 -70.02 19.15 79.70
C ILE A 528 -69.97 18.14 78.57
N GLY A 529 -69.77 18.62 77.35
CA GLY A 529 -69.48 17.76 76.19
C GLY A 529 -68.16 17.02 76.38
N TYR A 530 -68.07 15.79 75.91
CA TYR A 530 -66.83 15.02 75.93
C TYR A 530 -66.70 14.16 74.68
N TYR A 531 -65.46 13.77 74.38
CA TYR A 531 -65.16 12.75 73.38
C TYR A 531 -64.28 11.66 73.99
N ILE A 532 -64.74 10.41 73.89
CA ILE A 532 -64.01 9.22 74.33
C ILE A 532 -63.49 8.48 73.09
N PRO A 533 -62.18 8.16 73.02
CA PRO A 533 -61.62 7.38 71.92
C PRO A 533 -62.25 5.99 71.84
N VAL A 534 -62.34 5.46 70.63
CA VAL A 534 -62.76 4.07 70.39
C VAL A 534 -61.75 3.11 71.04
N ASP A 535 -62.21 1.99 71.60
CA ASP A 535 -61.42 1.00 72.37
C ASP A 535 -61.00 1.46 73.79
N THR A 536 -61.70 2.45 74.37
CA THR A 536 -61.41 2.92 75.74
C THR A 536 -62.02 1.97 76.78
N GLN A 537 -61.21 1.22 77.51
CA GLN A 537 -61.69 0.27 78.53
C GLN A 537 -62.49 0.93 79.67
N SER A 538 -62.13 2.15 80.07
CA SER A 538 -62.87 2.93 81.06
C SER A 538 -62.57 4.43 80.92
N ALA A 539 -63.58 5.26 81.13
CA ALA A 539 -63.45 6.71 81.13
C ALA A 539 -64.21 7.31 82.32
N VAL A 540 -63.61 8.30 82.98
CA VAL A 540 -64.21 9.01 84.10
C VAL A 540 -64.04 10.52 83.96
N LEU A 541 -65.07 11.27 84.34
CA LEU A 541 -65.01 12.72 84.52
C LEU A 541 -64.85 13.01 86.01
N ILE A 542 -63.73 13.63 86.39
CA ILE A 542 -63.42 14.01 87.77
C ILE A 542 -63.67 15.50 87.93
N ILE A 543 -64.49 15.85 88.92
CA ILE A 543 -64.81 17.23 89.28
C ILE A 543 -64.07 17.55 90.57
N THR A 544 -63.30 18.64 90.58
CA THR A 544 -62.52 19.08 91.74
C THR A 544 -62.93 20.49 92.19
N ASN A 545 -62.67 20.82 93.45
CA ASN A 545 -62.73 22.21 93.89
C ASN A 545 -61.51 23.00 93.37
N THR A 546 -61.47 24.30 93.66
CA THR A 546 -60.36 25.20 93.27
C THR A 546 -59.03 24.82 93.93
N ALA A 547 -59.05 24.06 95.02
CA ALA A 547 -57.86 23.49 95.67
C ALA A 547 -57.43 22.12 95.08
N GLY A 548 -58.11 21.63 94.04
CA GLY A 548 -57.81 20.35 93.38
C GLY A 548 -58.33 19.11 94.12
N GLN A 549 -59.09 19.26 95.20
CA GLN A 549 -59.70 18.14 95.91
C GLN A 549 -60.89 17.59 95.11
N ARG A 550 -60.97 16.26 94.95
CA ARG A 550 -62.02 15.60 94.18
C ARG A 550 -63.37 15.70 94.92
N ILE A 551 -64.34 16.35 94.29
CA ILE A 551 -65.72 16.50 94.77
C ILE A 551 -66.59 15.37 94.27
N LYS A 552 -66.46 14.98 92.99
CA LYS A 552 -67.31 13.98 92.35
C LYS A 552 -66.57 13.28 91.22
N THR A 553 -66.92 12.03 90.96
CA THR A 553 -66.43 11.25 89.81
C THR A 553 -67.64 10.66 89.10
N LEU A 554 -67.71 10.87 87.79
CA LEU A 554 -68.76 10.34 86.93
C LEU A 554 -68.16 9.32 85.97
N GLN A 555 -68.73 8.13 85.93
CA GLN A 555 -68.36 7.12 84.94
C GLN A 555 -68.97 7.50 83.58
N LEU A 556 -68.15 7.52 82.54
CA LEU A 556 -68.58 7.79 81.17
C LEU A 556 -68.61 6.46 80.40
N ASN A 557 -69.81 5.99 80.06
CA ASN A 557 -70.02 4.61 79.60
C ASN A 557 -70.05 4.45 78.07
N ASN A 558 -70.08 5.54 77.31
CA ASN A 558 -70.25 5.51 75.86
C ASN A 558 -69.02 6.10 75.17
N GLU A 559 -68.44 5.35 74.22
CA GLU A 559 -67.40 5.84 73.32
C GLU A 559 -67.96 6.87 72.33
N GLY A 560 -67.09 7.72 71.77
CA GLY A 560 -67.48 8.80 70.87
C GLY A 560 -67.92 10.06 71.62
N TYR A 561 -68.76 10.88 70.97
CA TYR A 561 -69.26 12.13 71.54
C TYR A 561 -70.38 11.86 72.54
N GLY A 562 -70.22 12.41 73.74
CA GLY A 562 -71.24 12.36 74.78
C GLY A 562 -71.36 13.67 75.53
N ASN A 563 -72.30 13.71 76.47
CA ASN A 563 -72.52 14.88 77.32
C ASN A 563 -72.76 14.41 78.75
N ALA A 564 -72.10 15.06 79.71
CA ALA A 564 -72.27 14.82 81.14
C ALA A 564 -72.98 16.01 81.78
N THR A 565 -74.17 15.77 82.33
CA THR A 565 -74.92 16.78 83.08
C THR A 565 -74.55 16.71 84.56
N ILE A 566 -74.18 17.85 85.14
CA ILE A 566 -73.82 18.00 86.54
C ILE A 566 -74.76 19.02 87.16
N ASN A 567 -75.50 18.64 88.20
CA ASN A 567 -76.31 19.57 88.97
C ASN A 567 -75.47 20.19 90.10
N SER A 568 -75.35 21.51 90.14
CA SER A 568 -74.57 22.23 91.17
C SER A 568 -75.07 21.98 92.59
N GLN A 569 -76.36 21.62 92.76
CA GLN A 569 -76.93 21.26 94.07
C GLN A 569 -76.38 19.93 94.63
N GLU A 570 -75.80 19.09 93.79
CA GLU A 570 -75.23 17.79 94.17
C GLU A 570 -73.73 17.88 94.48
N LEU A 571 -73.14 19.08 94.43
CA LEU A 571 -71.73 19.32 94.75
C LEU A 571 -71.64 19.95 96.14
N SER A 572 -70.74 19.44 96.98
CA SER A 572 -70.48 20.03 98.30
C SER A 572 -69.96 21.46 98.18
N ALA A 573 -70.47 22.39 99.00
CA ALA A 573 -70.09 23.80 98.97
C ALA A 573 -68.58 23.99 99.21
N GLY A 574 -67.92 24.77 98.33
CA GLY A 574 -66.48 24.99 98.27
C GLY A 574 -66.00 24.95 96.82
#